data_AF-A0AAV7TBR7-F1
#
_entry.id   AF-A0AAV7TBR7-F1
#
_cell.length_a   1.000
_cell.length_b   1.000
_cell.length_c   1.000
_cell.angle_alpha   90.00
_cell.angle_beta   90.00
_cell.angle_gamma   90.00
#
_symmetry.space_group_name_H-M   'P 1'
#
loop_
_entity.id
_entity.type
_entity.pdbx_description
1 polymer ?
#
loop_
_entity_poly.entity_id
_entity_poly.type
_entity_poly.pdbx_seq_one_letter_code
_entity_poly.pdbx_strand_id
1 'polypeptide(L)'
;MDTLIRRLQLYSRNLEHLVEERTELFKAERDRADRLNFMLLPGPVVQSLKETGRVEPELFEEVTIYFSDIVGFTTICKYSMPMEVVDMLNSIYKNFDYILDHHDVYKVETIGDAYMVASGLPNRNGNHHAVDICRMALDILSFMGTFQLQHLPGLPVWIRIGIHSGPCAAGVVGIKMPRYCLFGDTVNTASRMESTGMPLRIHVSKSAIDISQRTGCQFQYELRGETYLKGKGLETTYWLKGEKDKEYNLPTPPSAENQQRLQAEFEEKIEESLKKRKKESISIQEPIQSLSFKMGTLPDLQLPTAENISTYM
;
A
#
# COMPACT_ATOMS: atom_id res chain seq x y z
N MET A 1 -32.86 51.42 31.62
CA MET A 1 -33.33 50.34 30.71
C MET A 1 -32.33 50.08 29.60
N ASP A 2 -31.80 51.11 28.95
CA ASP A 2 -30.88 50.97 27.81
C ASP A 2 -29.55 50.26 28.12
N THR A 3 -29.03 50.41 29.34
CA THR A 3 -27.80 49.73 29.80
C THR A 3 -27.95 48.21 29.97
N LEU A 4 -29.15 47.75 30.35
CA LEU A 4 -29.46 46.32 30.50
C LEU A 4 -29.64 45.65 29.14
N ILE A 5 -30.36 46.32 28.23
CA ILE A 5 -30.56 45.86 26.85
C ILE A 5 -29.21 45.75 26.13
N ARG A 6 -28.34 46.75 26.27
CA ARG A 6 -26.99 46.73 25.67
C ARG A 6 -26.12 45.60 26.22
N ARG A 7 -26.18 45.29 27.53
CA ARG A 7 -25.47 44.13 28.11
C ARG A 7 -26.01 42.81 27.55
N LEU A 8 -27.33 42.65 27.48
CA LEU A 8 -27.95 41.44 26.91
C LEU A 8 -27.56 41.22 25.44
N GLN A 9 -27.54 42.29 24.64
CA GLN A 9 -27.08 42.22 23.24
C GLN A 9 -25.60 41.82 23.13
N LEU A 10 -24.74 42.37 23.99
CA LEU A 10 -23.32 41.98 24.05
C LEU A 10 -23.15 40.52 24.47
N TYR A 11 -23.92 40.03 25.45
CA TYR A 11 -23.90 38.62 25.83
C TYR A 11 -24.41 37.71 24.70
N SER A 12 -25.48 38.07 24.00
CA SER A 12 -25.99 37.30 22.85
C SER A 12 -24.94 37.19 21.76
N ARG A 13 -24.32 38.32 21.37
CA ARG A 13 -23.29 38.35 20.34
C ARG A 13 -22.04 37.57 20.74
N ASN A 14 -21.63 37.67 22.00
CA ASN A 14 -20.50 36.89 22.52
C ASN A 14 -20.82 35.39 22.56
N LEU A 15 -22.05 35.01 22.90
CA LEU A 15 -22.50 33.61 22.88
C LEU A 15 -22.57 33.07 21.45
N GLU A 16 -23.12 33.84 20.50
CA GLU A 16 -23.15 33.48 19.09
C GLU A 16 -21.74 33.24 18.56
N HIS A 17 -20.81 34.17 18.82
CA HIS A 17 -19.41 34.02 18.42
C HIS A 17 -18.75 32.80 19.08
N LEU A 18 -19.01 32.56 20.37
CA LEU A 18 -18.47 31.40 21.08
C LEU A 18 -19.05 30.08 20.55
N VAL A 19 -20.34 30.05 20.21
CA VAL A 19 -21.00 28.88 19.61
C VAL A 19 -20.44 28.62 18.22
N GLU A 20 -20.25 29.66 17.41
CA GLU A 20 -19.65 29.56 16.08
C GLU A 20 -18.23 28.99 16.16
N GLU A 21 -17.36 29.59 16.99
CA GLU A 21 -15.99 29.12 17.21
C GLU A 21 -15.95 27.66 17.70
N ARG A 22 -16.81 27.29 18.67
CA ARG A 22 -16.90 25.92 19.17
C ARG A 22 -17.41 24.95 18.11
N THR A 23 -18.34 25.38 17.27
CA THR A 23 -18.89 24.57 16.18
C THR A 23 -17.84 24.33 15.10
N GLU A 24 -17.04 25.35 14.77
CA GLU A 24 -15.91 25.21 13.83
C GLU A 24 -14.84 24.26 14.35
N LEU A 25 -14.43 24.41 15.62
CA LEU A 25 -13.46 23.50 16.25
C LEU A 25 -13.98 22.06 16.29
N PHE A 26 -15.24 21.87 16.68
CA PHE A 26 -15.86 20.55 16.69
C PHE A 26 -15.92 19.93 15.29
N LYS A 27 -16.27 20.72 14.28
CA LYS A 27 -16.29 20.28 12.88
C LYS A 27 -14.90 19.89 12.40
N ALA A 28 -13.88 20.70 12.68
CA ALA A 28 -12.50 20.42 12.29
C ALA A 28 -11.98 19.11 12.92
N GLU A 29 -12.27 18.89 14.19
CA GLU A 29 -11.87 17.66 14.90
C GLU A 29 -12.63 16.43 14.38
N ARG A 30 -13.94 16.58 14.14
CA ARG A 30 -14.75 15.52 13.52
C ARG A 30 -14.23 15.16 12.13
N ASP A 31 -13.95 16.15 11.30
CA ASP A 31 -13.44 15.93 9.94
C ASP A 31 -12.05 15.27 9.98
N ARG A 32 -11.23 15.56 11.01
CA ARG A 32 -9.94 14.89 11.24
C ARG A 32 -10.13 13.42 11.62
N ALA A 33 -11.04 13.12 12.54
CA ALA A 33 -11.37 11.76 12.93
C ALA A 33 -11.92 10.96 11.73
N ASP A 34 -12.75 11.58 10.91
CA ASP A 34 -13.34 10.97 9.72
C ASP A 34 -12.29 10.63 8.67
N ARG A 35 -11.35 11.55 8.41
CA ARG A 35 -10.22 11.26 7.51
C ARG A 35 -9.41 10.05 7.97
N LEU A 36 -9.13 9.94 9.27
CA LEU A 36 -8.41 8.78 9.82
C LEU A 36 -9.21 7.48 9.67
N ASN A 37 -10.53 7.53 9.89
CA ASN A 37 -11.39 6.36 9.70
C ASN A 37 -11.42 5.90 8.24
N PHE A 38 -11.46 6.82 7.28
CA PHE A 38 -11.42 6.50 5.85
C PHE A 38 -10.06 5.98 5.38
N MET A 39 -8.98 6.23 6.12
CA MET A 39 -7.68 5.59 5.87
C MET A 39 -7.64 4.13 6.33
N LEU A 40 -8.53 3.73 7.26
CA LEU A 40 -8.54 2.39 7.84
C LEU A 40 -9.62 1.47 7.25
N LEU A 41 -10.76 2.05 6.86
CA LEU A 41 -11.92 1.31 6.39
C LEU A 41 -12.56 2.04 5.20
N PRO A 42 -13.24 1.30 4.29
CA PRO A 42 -13.89 1.92 3.16
C PRO A 42 -15.03 2.86 3.60
N GLY A 43 -15.27 3.91 2.82
CA GLY A 43 -16.29 4.94 3.12
C GLY A 43 -17.67 4.39 3.51
N PRO A 44 -18.28 3.50 2.70
CA PRO A 44 -19.58 2.90 3.02
C PRO A 44 -19.58 2.12 4.35
N VAL A 45 -18.47 1.46 4.66
CA VAL A 45 -18.29 0.67 5.89
C VAL A 45 -18.20 1.58 7.11
N VAL A 46 -17.43 2.68 7.02
CA VAL A 46 -17.34 3.69 8.08
C VAL A 46 -18.71 4.31 8.34
N GLN A 47 -19.47 4.61 7.29
CA GLN A 47 -20.82 5.17 7.44
C GLN A 47 -21.77 4.18 8.13
N SER A 48 -21.79 2.91 7.70
CA SER A 48 -22.59 1.86 8.35
C SER A 48 -22.24 1.67 9.82
N LEU A 49 -20.94 1.70 10.17
CA LEU A 49 -20.49 1.61 11.56
C LEU A 49 -20.94 2.81 12.40
N LYS A 50 -20.97 4.02 11.84
CA LYS A 50 -21.46 5.21 12.54
C LYS A 50 -22.97 5.18 12.79
N GLU A 51 -23.74 4.69 11.81
CA GLU A 51 -25.21 4.72 11.86
C GLU A 51 -25.78 3.55 12.65
N THR A 52 -25.27 2.34 12.45
CA THR A 52 -25.85 1.10 12.99
C THR A 52 -24.94 0.38 14.00
N GLY A 53 -23.67 0.78 14.09
CA GLY A 53 -22.67 0.09 14.91
C GLY A 53 -22.24 -1.28 14.37
N ARG A 54 -22.74 -1.69 13.20
CA ARG A 54 -22.47 -2.99 12.57
C ARG A 54 -22.31 -2.85 11.06
N VAL A 55 -21.69 -3.86 10.46
CA VAL A 55 -21.54 -3.98 9.01
C VAL A 55 -21.88 -5.41 8.66
N GLU A 56 -22.97 -5.60 7.93
CA GLU A 56 -23.36 -6.91 7.45
C GLU A 56 -22.42 -7.35 6.31
N PRO A 57 -21.96 -8.61 6.29
CA PRO A 57 -21.20 -9.13 5.17
C PRO A 57 -22.02 -9.08 3.87
N GLU A 58 -21.38 -8.71 2.77
CA GLU A 58 -22.00 -8.65 1.45
C GLU A 58 -21.34 -9.64 0.49
N LEU A 59 -22.15 -10.29 -0.36
CA LEU A 59 -21.68 -11.15 -1.44
C LEU A 59 -21.58 -10.36 -2.74
N PHE A 60 -20.41 -10.38 -3.36
CA PHE A 60 -20.15 -9.80 -4.67
C PHE A 60 -20.01 -10.92 -5.70
N GLU A 61 -20.77 -10.83 -6.80
CA GLU A 61 -20.80 -11.86 -7.84
C GLU A 61 -19.56 -11.80 -8.74
N GLU A 62 -19.12 -10.59 -9.07
CA GLU A 62 -17.94 -10.35 -9.90
C GLU A 62 -17.11 -9.23 -9.26
N VAL A 63 -15.87 -9.58 -8.91
CA VAL A 63 -14.83 -8.64 -8.48
C VAL A 63 -13.54 -9.02 -9.17
N THR A 64 -12.63 -8.06 -9.35
CA THR A 64 -11.26 -8.34 -9.80
C THR A 64 -10.30 -8.07 -8.66
N ILE A 65 -9.43 -9.04 -8.36
CA ILE A 65 -8.44 -8.97 -7.31
C ILE A 65 -7.05 -8.98 -7.94
N TYR A 66 -6.23 -8.05 -7.47
CA TYR A 66 -4.81 -7.90 -7.77
C TYR A 66 -3.99 -8.31 -6.56
N PHE A 67 -2.96 -9.11 -6.81
CA PHE A 67 -1.87 -9.38 -5.89
C PHE A 67 -0.55 -9.03 -6.56
N SER A 68 0.36 -8.42 -5.81
CA SER A 68 1.77 -8.36 -6.20
C SER A 68 2.69 -8.68 -5.05
N ASP A 69 3.87 -9.18 -5.36
CA ASP A 69 4.89 -9.54 -4.38
C ASP A 69 6.29 -9.18 -4.90
N ILE A 70 7.22 -8.88 -3.99
CA ILE A 70 8.58 -8.50 -4.32
C ILE A 70 9.44 -9.75 -4.51
N VAL A 71 9.95 -9.93 -5.70
CA VAL A 71 10.83 -11.06 -6.03
C VAL A 71 12.13 -10.94 -5.23
N GLY A 72 12.47 -11.97 -4.46
CA GLY A 72 13.69 -12.00 -3.67
C GLY A 72 13.65 -11.15 -2.40
N PHE A 73 12.47 -10.75 -1.92
CA PHE A 73 12.31 -9.94 -0.70
C PHE A 73 13.02 -10.54 0.52
N THR A 74 12.92 -11.86 0.72
CA THR A 74 13.62 -12.54 1.83
C THR A 74 15.14 -12.36 1.74
N THR A 75 15.70 -12.42 0.54
CA THR A 75 17.12 -12.18 0.29
C THR A 75 17.47 -10.71 0.59
N ILE A 76 16.68 -9.75 0.11
CA ILE A 76 16.89 -8.33 0.41
C ILE A 76 16.88 -8.10 1.93
N CYS A 77 15.93 -8.67 2.66
CA CYS A 77 15.83 -8.56 4.12
C CYS A 77 17.02 -9.18 4.85
N LYS A 78 17.58 -10.29 4.36
CA LYS A 78 18.75 -10.95 4.95
C LYS A 78 19.98 -10.03 4.96
N TYR A 79 20.08 -9.15 3.97
CA TYR A 79 21.27 -8.34 3.72
C TYR A 79 21.08 -6.84 3.98
N SER A 80 19.86 -6.42 4.33
CA SER A 80 19.52 -5.02 4.61
C SER A 80 19.26 -4.80 6.10
N MET A 81 19.51 -3.60 6.60
CA MET A 81 19.13 -3.24 7.96
C MET A 81 17.60 -3.16 8.07
N PRO A 82 16.98 -3.49 9.21
CA PRO A 82 15.53 -3.44 9.36
C PRO A 82 14.90 -2.09 8.97
N MET A 83 15.54 -0.97 9.31
CA MET A 83 15.06 0.37 8.93
C MET A 83 15.12 0.60 7.41
N GLU A 84 16.12 0.06 6.72
CA GLU A 84 16.26 0.19 5.26
C GLU A 84 15.17 -0.59 4.52
N VAL A 85 14.77 -1.76 5.07
CA VAL A 85 13.64 -2.53 4.56
C VAL A 85 12.33 -1.77 4.74
N VAL A 86 12.13 -1.13 5.90
CA VAL A 86 10.94 -0.31 6.17
C VAL A 86 10.87 0.87 5.20
N ASP A 87 11.98 1.59 5.02
CA ASP A 87 12.05 2.74 4.10
C ASP A 87 11.82 2.33 2.65
N MET A 88 12.33 1.16 2.24
CA MET A 88 12.07 0.56 0.94
C MET A 88 10.57 0.29 0.74
N LEU A 89 9.95 -0.44 1.67
CA LEU A 89 8.52 -0.78 1.57
C LEU A 89 7.65 0.48 1.55
N ASN A 90 7.92 1.45 2.43
CA ASN A 90 7.21 2.73 2.43
C ASN A 90 7.37 3.48 1.11
N SER A 91 8.57 3.48 0.52
CA SER A 91 8.81 4.15 -0.76
C SER A 91 8.04 3.48 -1.90
N ILE A 92 8.00 2.15 -1.95
CA ILE A 92 7.24 1.40 -2.97
C ILE A 92 5.74 1.63 -2.78
N TYR A 93 5.21 1.38 -1.57
CA TYR A 93 3.78 1.43 -1.32
C TYR A 93 3.21 2.85 -1.39
N LYS A 94 3.98 3.88 -1.05
CA LYS A 94 3.54 5.27 -1.24
C LYS A 94 3.33 5.60 -2.72
N ASN A 95 4.18 5.08 -3.61
CA ASN A 95 4.01 5.27 -5.05
C ASN A 95 2.86 4.40 -5.58
N PHE A 96 2.66 3.20 -5.05
CA PHE A 96 1.50 2.39 -5.39
C PHE A 96 0.21 3.09 -4.98
N ASP A 97 0.13 3.58 -3.74
CA ASP A 97 -1.02 4.36 -3.23
C ASP A 97 -1.32 5.56 -4.13
N TYR A 98 -0.30 6.28 -4.58
CA TYR A 98 -0.47 7.38 -5.54
C TYR A 98 -1.06 6.93 -6.90
N ILE A 99 -0.66 5.76 -7.40
CA ILE A 99 -1.24 5.19 -8.64
C ILE A 99 -2.68 4.73 -8.41
N LEU A 100 -2.97 4.16 -7.23
CA LEU A 100 -4.31 3.72 -6.84
C LEU A 100 -5.30 4.88 -6.84
N ASP A 101 -4.90 6.07 -6.38
CA ASP A 101 -5.75 7.28 -6.35
C ASP A 101 -6.29 7.70 -7.73
N HIS A 102 -5.68 7.22 -8.82
CA HIS A 102 -6.10 7.48 -10.19
C HIS A 102 -7.04 6.41 -10.79
N HIS A 103 -7.37 5.37 -10.03
CA HIS A 103 -8.16 4.22 -10.48
C HIS A 103 -9.32 3.94 -9.52
N ASP A 104 -10.42 3.37 -10.03
CA ASP A 104 -11.54 2.92 -9.18
C ASP A 104 -11.21 1.58 -8.52
N VAL A 105 -10.36 1.62 -7.50
CA VAL A 105 -9.80 0.46 -6.80
C VAL A 105 -9.75 0.68 -5.29
N TYR A 106 -9.80 -0.40 -4.53
CA TYR A 106 -9.72 -0.40 -3.09
C TYR A 106 -8.51 -1.22 -2.60
N LYS A 107 -7.64 -0.59 -1.81
CA LYS A 107 -6.53 -1.25 -1.12
C LYS A 107 -7.07 -2.11 0.01
N VAL A 108 -6.92 -3.43 -0.10
CA VAL A 108 -7.46 -4.37 0.89
C VAL A 108 -6.54 -4.44 2.10
N GLU A 109 -5.32 -4.94 1.89
CA GLU A 109 -4.30 -5.01 2.93
C GLU A 109 -2.91 -5.26 2.32
N THR A 110 -1.90 -5.14 3.17
CA THR A 110 -0.52 -5.57 2.86
C THR A 110 -0.20 -6.79 3.72
N ILE A 111 0.29 -7.86 3.10
CA ILE A 111 0.63 -9.12 3.78
C ILE A 111 2.13 -9.36 3.62
N GLY A 112 2.92 -8.84 4.56
CA GLY A 112 4.38 -8.81 4.41
C GLY A 112 4.78 -7.88 3.26
N ASP A 113 5.46 -8.42 2.25
CA ASP A 113 5.82 -7.75 1.01
C ASP A 113 4.78 -7.90 -0.11
N ALA A 114 3.68 -8.63 0.16
CA ALA A 114 2.57 -8.73 -0.76
C ALA A 114 1.61 -7.54 -0.63
N TYR A 115 1.15 -7.05 -1.77
CA TYR A 115 0.24 -5.91 -1.90
C TYR A 115 -1.06 -6.35 -2.56
N MET A 116 -2.19 -6.19 -1.84
CA MET A 116 -3.50 -6.65 -2.27
C MET A 116 -4.46 -5.49 -2.56
N VAL A 117 -5.04 -5.51 -3.76
CA VAL A 117 -6.00 -4.50 -4.22
C VAL A 117 -7.19 -5.21 -4.87
N ALA A 118 -8.38 -4.65 -4.76
CA ALA A 118 -9.56 -5.16 -5.43
C ALA A 118 -10.38 -4.02 -6.08
N SER A 119 -11.16 -4.35 -7.10
CA SER A 119 -12.16 -3.45 -7.68
C SER A 119 -13.48 -4.20 -7.86
N GLY A 120 -14.58 -3.45 -8.00
CA GLY A 120 -15.95 -3.95 -7.93
C GLY A 120 -16.49 -4.07 -6.49
N LEU A 121 -15.68 -3.61 -5.53
CA LEU A 121 -15.98 -3.53 -4.11
C LEU A 121 -15.18 -2.36 -3.48
N PRO A 122 -15.64 -1.75 -2.37
CA PRO A 122 -16.95 -1.96 -1.74
C PRO A 122 -18.11 -1.46 -2.61
N ASN A 123 -17.82 -0.58 -3.57
CA ASN A 123 -18.78 -0.07 -4.52
C ASN A 123 -18.71 -0.89 -5.81
N ARG A 124 -19.87 -1.31 -6.32
CA ARG A 124 -19.96 -2.06 -7.58
C ARG A 124 -19.82 -1.09 -8.76
N ASN A 125 -19.00 -1.44 -9.73
CA ASN A 125 -18.74 -0.63 -10.93
C ASN A 125 -19.03 -1.38 -12.24
N GLY A 126 -19.88 -2.41 -12.20
CA GLY A 126 -20.20 -3.24 -13.37
C GLY A 126 -18.97 -4.01 -13.85
N ASN A 127 -18.74 -4.12 -15.16
CA ASN A 127 -17.57 -4.83 -15.70
C ASN A 127 -16.26 -4.01 -15.65
N HIS A 128 -16.30 -2.75 -15.18
CA HIS A 128 -15.15 -1.85 -15.18
C HIS A 128 -14.04 -2.31 -14.22
N HIS A 129 -14.37 -3.04 -13.16
CA HIS A 129 -13.38 -3.53 -12.20
C HIS A 129 -12.19 -4.27 -12.82
N ALA A 130 -12.43 -5.05 -13.88
CA ALA A 130 -11.36 -5.77 -14.57
C ALA A 130 -10.45 -4.81 -15.35
N VAL A 131 -11.02 -3.76 -15.92
CA VAL A 131 -10.29 -2.72 -16.67
C VAL A 131 -9.43 -1.88 -15.73
N ASP A 132 -10.01 -1.41 -14.63
CA ASP A 132 -9.31 -0.56 -13.67
C ASP A 132 -8.12 -1.29 -13.04
N ILE A 133 -8.30 -2.56 -12.66
CA ILE A 133 -7.20 -3.38 -12.14
C ILE A 133 -6.13 -3.65 -13.21
N CYS A 134 -6.51 -3.93 -14.47
CA CYS A 134 -5.54 -4.15 -15.54
C CYS A 134 -4.71 -2.90 -15.85
N ARG A 135 -5.35 -1.71 -15.88
CA ARG A 135 -4.65 -0.43 -16.09
C ARG A 135 -3.73 -0.08 -14.92
N MET A 136 -4.24 -0.21 -13.69
CA MET A 136 -3.45 -0.02 -12.47
C MET A 136 -2.22 -0.94 -12.47
N ALA A 137 -2.37 -2.21 -12.85
CA ALA A 137 -1.26 -3.16 -12.91
C ALA A 137 -0.20 -2.76 -13.94
N LEU A 138 -0.61 -2.22 -15.10
CA LEU A 138 0.31 -1.72 -16.12
C LEU A 138 1.06 -0.46 -15.65
N ASP A 139 0.39 0.46 -14.97
CA ASP A 139 1.00 1.67 -14.41
C ASP A 139 2.00 1.33 -13.29
N ILE A 140 1.61 0.43 -12.37
CA ILE A 140 2.51 -0.07 -11.31
C ILE A 140 3.74 -0.73 -11.93
N LEU A 141 3.56 -1.59 -12.94
CA LEU A 141 4.67 -2.27 -13.58
C LEU A 141 5.61 -1.29 -14.32
N SER A 142 5.05 -0.25 -14.96
CA SER A 142 5.83 0.82 -15.59
C SER A 142 6.65 1.60 -14.56
N PHE A 143 6.06 1.95 -13.41
CA PHE A 143 6.76 2.62 -12.31
C PHE A 143 7.94 1.79 -11.80
N MET A 144 7.73 0.50 -11.58
CA MET A 144 8.78 -0.41 -11.10
C MET A 144 9.98 -0.52 -12.06
N GLY A 145 9.78 -0.26 -13.37
CA GLY A 145 10.88 -0.17 -14.33
C GLY A 145 11.86 0.98 -14.08
N THR A 146 11.43 2.03 -13.37
CA THR A 146 12.24 3.21 -13.05
C THR A 146 12.67 3.28 -11.58
N PHE A 147 12.08 2.45 -10.73
CA PHE A 147 12.32 2.45 -9.30
C PHE A 147 13.73 1.93 -8.97
N GLN A 148 14.41 2.63 -8.05
CA GLN A 148 15.72 2.25 -7.55
C GLN A 148 15.77 2.29 -6.02
N LEU A 149 16.45 1.31 -5.43
CA LEU A 149 16.67 1.28 -4.00
C LEU A 149 17.69 2.33 -3.59
N GLN A 150 17.31 3.19 -2.64
CA GLN A 150 18.22 4.22 -2.11
C GLN A 150 19.43 3.63 -1.39
N HIS A 151 19.23 2.56 -0.61
CA HIS A 151 20.29 1.91 0.16
C HIS A 151 21.14 0.92 -0.67
N LEU A 152 20.65 0.51 -1.84
CA LEU A 152 21.32 -0.40 -2.78
C LEU A 152 21.19 0.12 -4.22
N PRO A 153 21.83 1.25 -4.56
CA PRO A 153 21.70 1.85 -5.87
C PRO A 153 22.23 0.92 -6.97
N GLY A 154 21.47 0.80 -8.07
CA GLY A 154 21.78 -0.08 -9.20
C GLY A 154 21.27 -1.52 -9.06
N LEU A 155 20.70 -1.89 -7.90
CA LEU A 155 20.02 -3.18 -7.73
C LEU A 155 18.55 -3.05 -8.20
N PRO A 156 18.14 -3.78 -9.26
CA PRO A 156 16.78 -3.68 -9.76
C PRO A 156 15.80 -4.42 -8.84
N VAL A 157 14.68 -3.79 -8.47
CA VAL A 157 13.62 -4.47 -7.71
C VAL A 157 12.59 -4.98 -8.70
N TRP A 158 12.32 -6.29 -8.65
CA TRP A 158 11.29 -6.89 -9.47
C TRP A 158 10.07 -7.23 -8.63
N ILE A 159 8.90 -6.99 -9.20
CA ILE A 159 7.64 -7.50 -8.67
C ILE A 159 7.08 -8.54 -9.63
N ARG A 160 6.27 -9.44 -9.09
CA ARG A 160 5.39 -10.31 -9.88
C ARG A 160 3.95 -9.96 -9.55
N ILE A 161 3.08 -10.00 -10.56
CA ILE A 161 1.69 -9.57 -10.44
C ILE A 161 0.77 -10.71 -10.85
N GLY A 162 -0.29 -10.93 -10.07
CA GLY A 162 -1.38 -11.86 -10.34
C GLY A 162 -2.74 -11.16 -10.30
N ILE A 163 -3.56 -11.43 -11.31
CA ILE A 163 -4.91 -10.88 -11.45
C ILE A 163 -5.89 -12.02 -11.67
N HIS A 164 -6.96 -12.03 -10.88
CA HIS A 164 -8.05 -12.98 -11.05
C HIS A 164 -9.40 -12.31 -10.78
N SER A 165 -10.43 -12.76 -11.48
CA SER A 165 -11.81 -12.29 -11.25
C SER A 165 -12.76 -13.43 -10.95
N GLY A 166 -13.72 -13.17 -10.06
CA GLY A 166 -14.76 -14.10 -9.65
C GLY A 166 -15.53 -13.60 -8.43
N PRO A 167 -16.42 -14.42 -7.86
CA PRO A 167 -17.24 -14.04 -6.71
C PRO A 167 -16.45 -14.03 -5.40
N CYS A 168 -16.76 -13.08 -4.51
CA CYS A 168 -16.22 -13.04 -3.16
C CYS A 168 -17.24 -12.50 -2.16
N ALA A 169 -17.11 -12.90 -0.90
CA ALA A 169 -17.79 -12.25 0.21
C ALA A 169 -16.86 -11.21 0.84
N ALA A 170 -17.37 -10.02 1.16
CA ALA A 170 -16.62 -8.99 1.84
C ALA A 170 -17.31 -8.61 3.16
N GLY A 171 -16.54 -8.31 4.19
CA GLY A 171 -17.10 -7.94 5.49
C GLY A 171 -16.05 -7.44 6.46
N VAL A 172 -16.50 -6.83 7.56
CA VAL A 172 -15.61 -6.37 8.63
C VAL A 172 -15.38 -7.48 9.64
N VAL A 173 -14.11 -7.80 9.88
CA VAL A 173 -13.70 -8.79 10.88
C VAL A 173 -12.94 -8.10 12.02
N GLY A 174 -13.27 -8.51 13.25
CA GLY A 174 -12.63 -8.02 14.47
C GLY A 174 -13.35 -6.81 15.07
N ILE A 175 -13.39 -6.76 16.41
CA ILE A 175 -14.03 -5.68 17.17
C ILE A 175 -12.99 -4.61 17.56
N LYS A 176 -11.82 -5.03 18.07
CA LYS A 176 -10.77 -4.11 18.54
C LYS A 176 -9.94 -3.50 17.39
N MET A 177 -9.74 -4.26 16.33
CA MET A 177 -9.02 -3.84 15.12
C MET A 177 -9.86 -4.28 13.91
N PRO A 178 -10.94 -3.54 13.59
CA PRO A 178 -11.79 -3.88 12.48
C PRO A 178 -11.02 -3.82 11.17
N ARG A 179 -11.13 -4.87 10.36
CA ARG A 179 -10.54 -4.93 9.01
C ARG A 179 -11.60 -5.32 8.02
N TYR A 180 -11.66 -4.61 6.90
CA TYR A 180 -12.50 -5.02 5.78
C TYR A 180 -11.78 -6.11 4.99
N CYS A 181 -12.25 -7.34 5.12
CA CYS A 181 -11.61 -8.53 4.59
C CYS A 181 -12.42 -9.13 3.46
N LEU A 182 -11.74 -9.76 2.50
CA LEU A 182 -12.32 -10.52 1.42
C LEU A 182 -12.18 -12.02 1.69
N PHE A 183 -13.25 -12.75 1.39
CA PHE A 183 -13.34 -14.19 1.59
C PHE A 183 -13.83 -14.86 0.31
N GLY A 184 -13.25 -16.02 0.00
CA GLY A 184 -13.67 -16.83 -1.13
C GLY A 184 -12.50 -17.39 -1.89
N ASP A 185 -12.82 -18.34 -2.77
CA ASP A 185 -11.84 -19.01 -3.62
C ASP A 185 -11.20 -18.05 -4.64
N THR A 186 -11.86 -16.96 -5.00
CA THR A 186 -11.30 -15.89 -5.85
C THR A 186 -10.06 -15.25 -5.23
N VAL A 187 -10.03 -15.01 -3.91
CA VAL A 187 -8.85 -14.46 -3.21
C VAL A 187 -7.68 -15.44 -3.29
N ASN A 188 -7.94 -16.72 -3.01
CA ASN A 188 -6.93 -17.77 -3.05
C ASN A 188 -6.39 -17.99 -4.46
N THR A 189 -7.26 -17.93 -5.46
CA THR A 189 -6.87 -18.08 -6.87
C THR A 189 -6.04 -16.89 -7.33
N ALA A 190 -6.41 -15.65 -6.95
CA ALA A 190 -5.62 -14.45 -7.25
C ALA A 190 -4.21 -14.52 -6.65
N SER A 191 -4.07 -14.94 -5.38
CA SER A 191 -2.77 -15.18 -4.75
C SER A 191 -1.97 -16.28 -5.46
N ARG A 192 -2.62 -17.31 -6.02
CA ARG A 192 -1.94 -18.33 -6.83
C ARG A 192 -1.50 -17.80 -8.20
N MET A 193 -2.27 -16.90 -8.79
CA MET A 193 -1.87 -16.22 -10.02
C MET A 193 -0.59 -15.40 -9.80
N GLU A 194 -0.45 -14.74 -8.65
CA GLU A 194 0.76 -13.99 -8.28
C GLU A 194 1.94 -14.94 -8.02
N SER A 195 1.77 -15.93 -7.14
CA SER A 195 2.86 -16.82 -6.73
C SER A 195 3.37 -17.74 -7.83
N THR A 196 2.52 -18.09 -8.81
CA THR A 196 2.94 -18.79 -10.04
C THR A 196 3.37 -17.83 -11.15
N GLY A 197 3.33 -16.53 -10.92
CA GLY A 197 3.73 -15.48 -11.86
C GLY A 197 5.22 -15.49 -12.19
N MET A 198 5.62 -14.62 -13.12
CA MET A 198 7.02 -14.38 -13.45
C MET A 198 7.40 -12.93 -13.08
N PRO A 199 8.66 -12.69 -12.69
CA PRO A 199 9.17 -11.33 -12.47
C PRO A 199 8.87 -10.41 -13.65
N LEU A 200 8.43 -9.19 -13.33
CA LEU A 200 8.09 -8.14 -14.27
C LEU A 200 7.02 -8.53 -15.30
N ARG A 201 6.13 -9.47 -14.96
CA ARG A 201 4.97 -9.82 -15.78
C ARG A 201 3.68 -9.77 -14.99
N ILE A 202 2.60 -9.45 -15.69
CA ILE A 202 1.23 -9.43 -15.16
C ILE A 202 0.53 -10.72 -15.58
N HIS A 203 0.36 -11.64 -14.63
CA HIS A 203 -0.29 -12.92 -14.83
C HIS A 203 -1.80 -12.79 -14.65
N VAL A 204 -2.57 -13.10 -15.69
CA VAL A 204 -4.03 -12.85 -15.71
C VAL A 204 -4.78 -14.14 -16.00
N SER A 205 -5.86 -14.38 -15.24
CA SER A 205 -6.75 -15.53 -15.46
C SER A 205 -7.69 -15.29 -16.63
N LYS A 206 -8.17 -16.37 -17.25
CA LYS A 206 -9.18 -16.28 -18.31
C LYS A 206 -10.42 -15.51 -17.87
N SER A 207 -10.91 -15.74 -16.65
CA SER A 207 -12.09 -15.03 -16.11
C SER A 207 -11.94 -13.50 -16.09
N ALA A 208 -10.75 -12.97 -15.78
CA ALA A 208 -10.51 -11.54 -15.78
C ALA A 208 -10.49 -10.95 -17.20
N ILE A 209 -9.96 -11.72 -18.16
CA ILE A 209 -9.98 -11.35 -19.58
C ILE A 209 -11.42 -11.32 -20.10
N ASP A 210 -12.19 -12.37 -19.81
CA ASP A 210 -13.57 -12.50 -20.28
C ASP A 210 -14.43 -11.32 -19.79
N ILE A 211 -14.24 -10.85 -18.55
CA ILE A 211 -14.96 -9.67 -18.01
C ILE A 211 -14.46 -8.39 -18.67
N SER A 212 -13.14 -8.22 -18.79
CA SER A 212 -12.55 -7.04 -19.43
C SER A 212 -13.03 -6.85 -20.87
N GLN A 213 -13.14 -7.94 -21.64
CA GLN A 213 -13.65 -7.93 -23.02
C GLN A 213 -15.10 -7.43 -23.13
N ARG A 214 -15.92 -7.54 -22.08
CA ARG A 214 -17.30 -7.03 -22.06
C ARG A 214 -17.39 -5.49 -22.08
N THR A 215 -16.31 -4.79 -21.73
CA THR A 215 -16.28 -3.31 -21.64
C THR A 215 -15.85 -2.63 -22.95
N GLY A 216 -15.41 -3.40 -23.95
CA GLY A 216 -14.87 -2.88 -25.20
C GLY A 216 -13.41 -2.44 -25.14
N CYS A 217 -12.74 -2.52 -23.98
CA CYS A 217 -11.32 -2.21 -23.85
C CYS A 217 -10.44 -3.26 -24.56
N GLN A 218 -9.47 -2.80 -25.35
CA GLN A 218 -8.59 -3.67 -26.16
C GLN A 218 -7.23 -3.84 -25.48
N PHE A 219 -7.17 -4.72 -24.50
CA PHE A 219 -5.91 -5.15 -23.91
C PHE A 219 -5.19 -6.18 -24.79
N GLN A 220 -3.86 -6.17 -24.72
CA GLN A 220 -2.99 -7.10 -25.42
C GLN A 220 -2.60 -8.23 -24.48
N TYR A 221 -3.02 -9.45 -24.82
CA TYR A 221 -2.72 -10.65 -24.05
C TYR A 221 -1.82 -11.60 -24.83
N GLU A 222 -0.87 -12.23 -24.14
CA GLU A 222 -0.07 -13.34 -24.65
C GLU A 222 -0.47 -14.63 -23.92
N LEU A 223 -0.72 -15.71 -24.65
CA LEU A 223 -1.00 -17.01 -24.06
C LEU A 223 0.23 -17.50 -23.29
N ARG A 224 0.06 -17.80 -22.00
CA ARG A 224 1.11 -18.45 -21.19
C ARG A 224 1.10 -19.95 -21.39
N GLY A 225 -0.09 -20.55 -21.48
CA GLY A 225 -0.31 -21.99 -21.50
C GLY A 225 -1.02 -22.48 -20.24
N GLU A 226 -0.95 -23.79 -19.98
CA GLU A 226 -1.55 -24.40 -18.79
C GLU A 226 -0.67 -24.19 -17.56
N THR A 227 -1.24 -23.60 -16.52
CA THR A 227 -0.59 -23.40 -15.22
C THR A 227 -1.34 -24.20 -14.16
N TYR A 228 -0.61 -24.98 -13.36
CA TYR A 228 -1.20 -25.71 -12.25
C TYR A 228 -1.45 -24.77 -11.08
N LEU A 229 -2.72 -24.55 -10.74
CA LEU A 229 -3.17 -23.80 -9.58
C LEU A 229 -3.69 -24.80 -8.54
N LYS A 230 -2.99 -24.93 -7.41
CA LYS A 230 -3.34 -25.86 -6.33
C LYS A 230 -4.84 -25.77 -6.00
N GLY A 231 -5.59 -26.86 -6.14
CA GLY A 231 -7.03 -26.92 -5.82
C GLY A 231 -7.99 -26.48 -6.95
N LYS A 232 -7.50 -25.87 -8.04
CA LYS A 232 -8.24 -25.75 -9.32
C LYS A 232 -7.81 -26.81 -10.33
N GLY A 233 -6.52 -27.18 -10.32
CA GLY A 233 -5.93 -28.04 -11.34
C GLY A 233 -5.19 -27.22 -12.40
N LEU A 234 -5.16 -27.73 -13.64
CA LEU A 234 -4.56 -27.04 -14.77
C LEU A 234 -5.56 -26.01 -15.31
N GLU A 235 -5.13 -24.75 -15.36
CA GLU A 235 -5.92 -23.64 -15.89
C GLU A 235 -5.13 -22.95 -17.00
N THR A 236 -5.81 -22.55 -18.06
CA THR A 236 -5.18 -21.76 -19.13
C THR A 236 -5.08 -20.30 -18.69
N THR A 237 -3.87 -19.77 -18.68
CA THR A 237 -3.60 -18.40 -18.22
C THR A 237 -2.82 -17.59 -19.25
N TYR A 238 -2.72 -16.28 -18.99
CA TYR A 238 -2.24 -15.31 -19.96
C TYR A 238 -1.33 -14.27 -19.30
N TRP A 239 -0.51 -13.62 -20.12
CA TRP A 239 0.25 -12.43 -19.76
C TRP A 239 -0.42 -11.20 -20.33
N LEU A 240 -0.68 -10.19 -19.49
CA LEU A 240 -1.07 -8.87 -19.97
C LEU A 240 0.18 -8.08 -20.37
N LYS A 241 0.21 -7.57 -21.61
CA LYS A 241 1.35 -6.85 -22.20
C LYS A 241 1.10 -5.35 -22.42
N GLY A 242 -0.15 -4.90 -22.42
CA GLY A 242 -0.46 -3.50 -22.69
C GLY A 242 -1.90 -3.29 -23.13
N GLU A 243 -2.19 -2.08 -23.60
CA GLU A 243 -3.48 -1.66 -24.13
C GLU A 243 -3.25 -1.05 -25.53
N LYS A 244 -4.11 -1.35 -26.51
CA LYS A 244 -3.87 -1.01 -27.92
C LYS A 244 -3.72 0.49 -28.20
N ASP A 245 -4.33 1.33 -27.37
CA ASP A 245 -4.36 2.79 -27.56
C ASP A 245 -3.52 3.56 -26.51
N LYS A 246 -2.71 2.86 -25.71
CA LYS A 246 -1.82 3.47 -24.71
C LYS A 246 -0.44 2.82 -24.72
N GLU A 247 0.59 3.66 -24.77
CA GLU A 247 1.96 3.22 -24.60
C GLU A 247 2.32 3.14 -23.12
N TYR A 248 2.81 1.98 -22.71
CA TYR A 248 3.33 1.75 -21.37
C TYR A 248 4.83 1.46 -21.47
N ASN A 249 5.63 2.16 -20.67
CA ASN A 249 7.07 1.90 -20.56
C ASN A 249 7.31 0.69 -19.66
N LEU A 250 6.92 -0.49 -20.14
CA LEU A 250 7.05 -1.72 -19.37
C LEU A 250 8.50 -2.23 -19.40
N PRO A 251 9.07 -2.61 -18.23
CA PRO A 251 10.41 -3.15 -18.18
C PRO A 251 10.46 -4.53 -18.84
N THR A 252 11.59 -4.85 -19.48
CA THR A 252 11.78 -6.14 -20.13
C THR A 252 11.89 -7.25 -19.10
N PRO A 253 11.02 -8.27 -19.13
CA PRO A 253 11.06 -9.36 -18.17
C PRO A 253 12.30 -10.24 -18.39
N PRO A 254 12.93 -10.74 -17.31
CA PRO A 254 14.04 -11.68 -17.44
C PRO A 254 13.57 -13.01 -18.03
N SER A 255 14.34 -13.59 -18.96
CA SER A 255 14.05 -14.92 -19.50
C SER A 255 14.14 -16.00 -18.41
N ALA A 256 13.48 -17.15 -18.60
CA ALA A 256 13.43 -18.21 -17.58
C ALA A 256 14.83 -18.76 -17.22
N GLU A 257 15.72 -18.94 -18.21
CA GLU A 257 17.11 -19.34 -17.97
C GLU A 257 17.91 -18.24 -17.27
N ASN A 258 17.60 -16.97 -17.59
CA ASN A 258 18.24 -15.84 -16.94
C ASN A 258 17.72 -15.62 -15.52
N GLN A 259 16.51 -16.06 -15.15
CA GLN A 259 15.98 -15.82 -13.80
C GLN A 259 16.80 -16.48 -12.70
N GLN A 260 17.17 -17.75 -12.86
CA GLN A 260 18.01 -18.44 -11.86
C GLN A 260 19.40 -17.81 -11.77
N ARG A 261 19.99 -17.47 -12.92
CA ARG A 261 21.27 -16.75 -12.98
C ARG A 261 21.17 -15.38 -12.34
N LEU A 262 20.14 -14.62 -12.67
CA LEU A 262 19.86 -13.29 -12.16
C LEU A 262 19.63 -13.32 -10.65
N GLN A 263 18.99 -14.36 -10.12
CA GLN A 263 18.80 -14.50 -8.68
C GLN A 263 20.14 -14.75 -7.96
N ALA A 264 21.03 -15.56 -8.54
CA ALA A 264 22.38 -15.75 -8.03
C ALA A 264 23.26 -14.49 -8.19
N GLU A 265 23.21 -13.82 -9.35
CA GLU A 265 23.88 -12.54 -9.59
C GLU A 265 23.34 -11.43 -8.69
N PHE A 266 22.06 -11.47 -8.36
CA PHE A 266 21.42 -10.53 -7.45
C PHE A 266 21.93 -10.72 -6.02
N GLU A 267 22.05 -11.97 -5.57
CA GLU A 267 22.72 -12.31 -4.30
C GLU A 267 24.18 -11.83 -4.29
N GLU A 268 24.93 -12.07 -5.36
CA GLU A 268 26.32 -11.62 -5.49
C GLU A 268 26.43 -10.09 -5.49
N LYS A 269 25.59 -9.38 -6.24
CA LYS A 269 25.55 -7.90 -6.27
C LYS A 269 25.21 -7.29 -4.92
N ILE A 270 24.32 -7.94 -4.17
CA ILE A 270 24.02 -7.53 -2.80
C ILE A 270 25.28 -7.69 -1.93
N GLU A 271 25.96 -8.83 -2.01
CA GLU A 271 27.20 -9.06 -1.25
C GLU A 271 28.33 -8.09 -1.64
N GLU A 272 28.48 -7.78 -2.93
CA GLU A 272 29.45 -6.78 -3.41
C GLU A 272 29.13 -5.37 -2.91
N SER A 273 27.86 -4.96 -2.98
CA SER A 273 27.40 -3.66 -2.48
C SER A 273 27.66 -3.52 -0.98
N LEU A 274 27.45 -4.60 -0.21
CA LEU A 274 27.78 -4.64 1.21
C LEU A 274 29.28 -4.61 1.48
N LYS A 275 30.10 -5.32 0.69
CA LYS A 275 31.57 -5.25 0.80
C LYS A 275 32.08 -3.83 0.51
N LYS A 276 31.50 -3.16 -0.49
CA LYS A 276 31.80 -1.76 -0.81
C LYS A 276 31.44 -0.84 0.35
N ARG A 277 30.25 -1.00 0.93
CA ARG A 277 29.81 -0.25 2.11
C ARG A 277 30.70 -0.47 3.34
N LYS A 278 31.16 -1.72 3.58
CA LYS A 278 32.16 -2.02 4.62
C LYS A 278 33.50 -1.35 4.35
N LYS A 279 33.98 -1.34 3.10
CA LYS A 279 35.22 -0.61 2.73
C LYS A 279 35.09 0.90 2.91
N GLU A 280 33.96 1.48 2.54
CA GLU A 280 33.70 2.92 2.69
C GLU A 280 33.59 3.32 4.18
N SER A 281 32.91 2.51 5.01
CA SER A 281 32.85 2.75 6.46
C SER A 281 34.19 2.55 7.17
N ILE A 282 35.06 1.65 6.67
CA ILE A 282 36.45 1.51 7.17
C ILE A 282 37.32 2.70 6.71
N SER A 283 37.08 3.28 5.54
CA SER A 283 37.85 4.44 5.04
C SER A 283 37.57 5.75 5.78
N ILE A 284 36.44 5.84 6.49
CA ILE A 284 36.04 7.03 7.27
C ILE A 284 36.58 6.98 8.72
N GLN A 285 37.21 5.87 9.14
CA GLN A 285 37.93 5.77 10.42
C GLN A 285 39.43 6.05 10.24
N GLU A 286 39.81 7.29 9.93
CA GLU A 286 41.16 7.74 10.28
C GLU A 286 41.25 7.93 11.80
N PRO A 287 42.38 7.57 12.44
CA PRO A 287 42.50 7.63 13.89
C PRO A 287 42.53 9.10 14.33
N ILE A 288 41.49 9.52 15.07
CA ILE A 288 41.55 10.77 15.83
C ILE A 288 42.72 10.64 16.81
N GLN A 289 43.82 11.33 16.53
CA GLN A 289 44.93 11.49 17.45
C GLN A 289 44.40 12.02 18.78
N SER A 290 44.69 11.30 19.85
CA SER A 290 44.36 11.67 21.22
C SER A 290 44.96 13.04 21.58
N LEU A 291 44.15 14.09 21.51
CA LEU A 291 44.45 15.38 22.13
C LEU A 291 43.89 15.37 23.55
N SER A 292 44.80 15.22 24.51
CA SER A 292 44.55 15.39 25.93
C SER A 292 44.10 16.82 26.22
N PHE A 293 42.82 17.01 26.57
CA PHE A 293 42.31 18.27 27.09
C PHE A 293 41.95 18.14 28.57
N LYS A 294 42.56 19.04 29.35
CA LYS A 294 42.48 19.15 30.81
C LYS A 294 41.03 19.36 31.29
N MET A 295 40.74 18.78 32.46
CA MET A 295 39.57 19.09 33.29
C MET A 295 39.42 20.61 33.46
N GLY A 296 38.27 21.13 33.02
CA GLY A 296 37.81 22.49 33.28
C GLY A 296 36.30 22.45 33.43
N THR A 297 35.85 22.67 34.66
CA THR A 297 34.47 22.78 35.14
C THR A 297 33.60 23.73 34.32
N LEU A 298 32.36 23.32 34.03
CA LEU A 298 31.25 24.23 33.68
C LEU A 298 29.97 23.81 34.43
N PRO A 299 29.10 24.76 34.82
CA PRO A 299 28.09 24.60 35.84
C PRO A 299 26.71 24.17 35.30
N ASP A 300 25.92 23.64 36.24
CA ASP A 300 24.54 23.17 36.13
C ASP A 300 23.60 24.10 35.35
N LEU A 301 22.80 23.49 34.47
CA LEU A 301 21.53 24.06 34.02
C LEU A 301 20.40 23.04 34.31
N GLN A 302 19.66 23.32 35.38
CA GLN A 302 18.53 22.54 35.87
C GLN A 302 17.34 22.58 34.89
N LEU A 303 16.76 21.42 34.60
CA LEU A 303 15.44 21.27 33.99
C LEU A 303 14.36 21.33 35.11
N PRO A 304 13.28 22.12 34.97
CA PRO A 304 12.22 22.13 35.95
C PRO A 304 11.32 20.89 35.79
N THR A 305 11.29 20.05 36.81
CA THR A 305 10.26 19.04 37.03
C THR A 305 9.02 19.71 37.64
N ALA A 306 7.84 19.42 37.11
CA ALA A 306 6.57 19.78 37.72
C ALA A 306 5.74 18.50 37.94
N GLU A 307 5.83 17.95 39.14
CA GLU A 307 4.80 17.09 39.71
C GLU A 307 4.04 17.86 40.80
N ASN A 308 2.75 17.55 40.86
CA ASN A 308 1.80 17.72 41.97
C ASN A 308 1.18 19.10 42.24
N ILE A 309 -0.10 19.23 41.87
CA ILE A 309 -1.13 19.69 42.82
C ILE A 309 -2.37 18.79 42.70
N SER A 310 -2.76 18.28 43.86
CA SER A 310 -3.90 17.43 44.20
C SER A 310 -5.20 18.25 44.37
N THR A 311 -6.33 17.62 43.98
CA THR A 311 -7.68 17.64 44.60
C THR A 311 -8.23 18.94 45.19
N TYR A 312 -9.40 19.39 44.71
CA TYR A 312 -10.58 19.76 45.53
C TYR A 312 -11.85 19.91 44.65
N MET A 313 -12.90 19.21 45.08
CA MET A 313 -14.33 19.19 44.65
C MET A 313 -14.70 18.74 43.24
#